data_AF-A0A174MFF8-F1
#
_entry.id   AF-A0A174MFF8-F1
#
_cell.length_a   1.000
_cell.length_b   1.000
_cell.length_c   1.000
_cell.angle_alpha   90.00
_cell.angle_beta   90.00
_cell.angle_gamma   90.00
#
_symmetry.space_group_name_H-M   'P 1'
#
loop_
_entity.id
_entity.type
_entity.pdbx_description
1 polymer ?
#
loop_
_entity_poly.entity_id
_entity_poly.type
_entity_poly.pdbx_seq_one_letter_code
_entity_poly.pdbx_strand_id
1 'polypeptide(L)'
;MSTIITILIIAIIAALVIVGLKETIRHSKGEGACCGGGAMKEDEEATVQLTGEIVTRADVHIDGMHCMNCKNSVTRSLQKMSGVSADVDLKHGVAHVEATRELSDEEITFAIERLDFKVTGIERF
;
A
#
# COMPACT_ATOMS: atom_id res chain seq x y z
N MET A 1 -57.21 16.80 -3.20
CA MET A 1 -56.29 17.51 -2.27
C MET A 1 -55.19 16.59 -1.76
N SER A 2 -55.51 15.42 -1.19
CA SER A 2 -54.50 14.48 -0.66
C SER A 2 -53.51 13.96 -1.70
N THR A 3 -53.97 13.66 -2.92
CA THR A 3 -53.13 13.20 -4.05
C THR A 3 -52.17 14.27 -4.56
N ILE A 4 -52.60 15.54 -4.52
CA ILE A 4 -51.79 16.68 -4.94
C ILE A 4 -50.64 16.88 -3.94
N ILE A 5 -50.93 16.77 -2.64
CA ILE A 5 -49.93 16.87 -1.57
C ILE A 5 -48.91 15.72 -1.67
N THR A 6 -49.34 14.49 -1.95
CA THR A 6 -48.41 13.36 -2.13
C THR A 6 -47.49 13.55 -3.32
N ILE A 7 -47.98 14.12 -4.43
CA ILE A 7 -47.15 14.40 -5.62
C ILE A 7 -46.10 15.47 -5.30
N LEU A 8 -46.47 16.52 -4.56
CA LEU A 8 -45.54 17.57 -4.15
C LEU A 8 -44.43 17.05 -3.23
N ILE A 9 -44.77 16.18 -2.27
CA ILE A 9 -43.79 15.57 -1.36
C ILE A 9 -42.79 14.70 -2.13
N ILE A 10 -43.28 13.86 -3.05
CA ILE A 10 -42.42 13.00 -3.88
C ILE A 10 -41.49 13.84 -4.76
N ALA A 11 -41.98 14.94 -5.33
CA ALA A 11 -41.17 15.84 -6.14
C ALA A 11 -40.05 16.52 -5.32
N ILE A 12 -40.34 16.94 -4.08
CA ILE A 12 -39.35 17.53 -3.18
C ILE A 12 -38.29 16.50 -2.78
N ILE A 13 -38.70 15.27 -2.43
CA ILE A 13 -37.76 14.19 -2.09
C ILE A 13 -36.87 13.87 -3.29
N ALA A 14 -37.44 13.75 -4.49
CA ALA A 14 -36.67 13.52 -5.71
C ALA A 14 -35.65 14.65 -5.97
N ALA A 15 -36.02 15.91 -5.73
CA ALA A 15 -35.11 17.03 -5.86
C ALA A 15 -33.95 16.98 -4.85
N LEU A 16 -34.22 16.65 -3.58
CA LEU A 16 -33.17 16.49 -2.56
C LEU A 16 -32.20 15.34 -2.89
N VAL A 17 -32.72 14.22 -3.41
CA VAL A 17 -31.91 13.08 -3.89
C VAL A 17 -31.04 13.50 -5.08
N ILE A 18 -31.59 14.24 -6.05
CA ILE A 18 -30.82 14.71 -7.22
C ILE A 18 -29.71 15.69 -6.79
N VAL A 19 -29.95 16.57 -5.82
CA VAL A 19 -28.95 17.51 -5.31
C VAL A 19 -27.84 16.77 -4.54
N GLY A 20 -28.18 15.81 -3.68
CA GLY A 20 -27.18 14.98 -2.98
C GLY A 20 -26.37 14.09 -3.92
N LEU A 21 -26.98 13.57 -4.98
CA LEU A 21 -26.27 12.84 -6.03
C LEU A 21 -25.31 13.76 -6.80
N LYS A 22 -25.67 15.03 -7.03
CA LYS A 22 -24.79 15.97 -7.72
C LYS A 22 -23.54 16.33 -6.89
N GLU A 23 -23.64 16.26 -5.57
CA GLU A 23 -22.51 16.42 -4.64
C GLU A 23 -21.62 15.17 -4.59
N THR A 24 -22.17 13.95 -4.63
CA THR A 24 -21.35 12.72 -4.72
C THR A 24 -20.59 12.62 -6.05
N ILE A 25 -21.19 13.10 -7.16
CA ILE A 25 -20.59 13.00 -8.49
C ILE A 25 -19.33 13.86 -8.65
N ARG A 26 -19.17 14.92 -7.84
CA ARG A 26 -17.94 15.75 -7.88
C ARG A 26 -16.72 15.07 -7.26
N HIS A 27 -16.92 14.12 -6.36
CA HIS A 27 -15.84 13.24 -5.84
C HIS A 27 -15.78 11.89 -6.55
N SER A 28 -16.78 11.54 -7.37
CA SER A 28 -16.84 10.30 -8.15
C SER A 28 -16.53 10.52 -9.63
N LYS A 29 -15.54 11.36 -9.93
CA LYS A 29 -14.74 11.14 -11.15
C LYS A 29 -13.91 9.90 -10.83
N GLY A 30 -14.29 8.78 -11.43
CA GLY A 30 -13.96 7.42 -11.02
C GLY A 30 -12.47 7.07 -11.05
N GLU A 31 -11.75 7.57 -10.07
CA GLU A 31 -10.40 7.15 -9.66
C GLU A 31 -10.46 6.78 -8.16
N GLY A 32 -11.49 6.01 -7.78
CA GLY A 32 -11.65 5.45 -6.44
C GLY A 32 -11.18 4.00 -6.44
N ALA A 33 -9.89 3.81 -6.16
CA ALA A 33 -9.20 2.52 -6.16
C ALA A 33 -9.82 1.51 -5.17
N CYS A 34 -10.68 0.65 -5.68
CA CYS A 34 -11.09 -0.59 -5.04
C CYS A 34 -10.73 -1.72 -6.01
N CYS A 35 -9.52 -2.28 -5.84
CA CYS A 35 -8.84 -3.21 -6.75
C CYS A 35 -8.47 -2.60 -8.13
N GLY A 36 -7.23 -2.13 -8.30
CA GLY A 36 -6.79 -1.77 -9.65
C GLY A 36 -5.46 -1.04 -9.73
N GLY A 37 -4.44 -1.78 -10.17
CA GLY A 37 -3.47 -1.36 -11.17
C GLY A 37 -2.74 -0.04 -10.94
N GLY A 38 -1.45 -0.14 -10.54
CA GLY A 38 -0.55 0.99 -10.59
C GLY A 38 -0.52 1.63 -11.98
N ALA A 39 -0.75 2.93 -12.02
CA ALA A 39 -0.22 3.76 -13.09
C ALA A 39 1.28 3.83 -12.88
N MET A 40 1.98 2.96 -13.59
CA MET A 40 3.39 3.11 -13.91
C MET A 40 3.54 4.51 -14.51
N LYS A 41 4.26 5.38 -13.81
CA LYS A 41 4.96 6.43 -14.52
C LYS A 41 6.08 5.70 -15.24
N GLU A 42 5.87 5.55 -16.54
CA GLU A 42 6.90 5.20 -17.50
C GLU A 42 7.80 6.43 -17.65
N ASP A 43 8.60 6.67 -16.62
CA ASP A 43 9.90 7.30 -16.77
C ASP A 43 10.92 6.32 -16.22
N GLU A 44 11.69 5.78 -17.16
CA GLU A 44 12.92 5.03 -16.97
C GLU A 44 12.80 3.65 -16.32
N GLU A 45 12.94 2.66 -17.21
CA GLU A 45 13.68 1.43 -16.98
C GLU A 45 14.95 1.68 -16.15
N ALA A 46 14.83 1.65 -14.84
CA ALA A 46 15.89 1.20 -13.98
C ALA A 46 15.39 -0.08 -13.34
N THR A 47 15.76 -1.22 -13.94
CA THR A 47 16.25 -2.31 -13.10
C THR A 47 17.04 -1.64 -11.98
N VAL A 48 16.62 -1.77 -10.72
CA VAL A 48 17.56 -1.52 -9.61
C VAL A 48 18.56 -2.67 -9.72
N GLN A 49 19.43 -2.59 -10.73
CA GLN A 49 20.80 -3.01 -10.56
C GLN A 49 21.25 -2.11 -9.42
N LEU A 50 21.54 -2.73 -8.28
CA LEU A 50 22.32 -2.09 -7.24
C LEU A 50 23.65 -1.74 -7.92
N THR A 51 23.73 -0.58 -8.56
CA THR A 51 24.94 -0.09 -9.26
C THR A 51 25.97 0.45 -8.25
N GLY A 52 25.72 0.21 -6.96
CA GLY A 52 26.61 0.50 -5.84
C GLY A 52 26.92 -0.78 -5.08
N GLU A 53 28.02 -0.75 -4.35
CA GLU A 53 28.41 -1.84 -3.45
C GLU A 53 27.29 -2.10 -2.44
N ILE A 54 26.91 -3.37 -2.28
CA ILE A 54 25.92 -3.78 -1.29
C ILE A 54 26.59 -3.69 0.08
N VAL A 55 26.22 -2.68 0.85
CA VAL A 55 26.82 -2.39 2.17
C VAL A 55 26.09 -3.15 3.28
N THR A 56 24.82 -3.53 3.06
CA THR A 56 24.05 -4.27 4.06
C THR A 56 23.28 -5.41 3.42
N ARG A 57 23.42 -6.61 3.99
CA ARG A 57 22.52 -7.73 3.77
C ARG A 57 22.01 -8.24 5.10
N ALA A 58 20.70 -8.47 5.15
CA ALA A 58 20.05 -8.98 6.34
C ALA A 58 18.83 -9.83 5.99
N ASP A 59 18.64 -10.90 6.76
CA ASP A 59 17.44 -11.72 6.76
C ASP A 59 16.60 -11.33 7.97
N VAL A 60 15.39 -10.86 7.71
CA VAL A 60 14.48 -10.34 8.72
C VAL A 60 13.32 -11.31 8.88
N HIS A 61 13.18 -11.88 10.08
CA HIS A 61 12.06 -12.76 10.41
C HIS A 61 10.86 -11.91 10.82
N ILE A 62 9.72 -12.13 10.17
CA ILE A 62 8.51 -11.30 10.32
C ILE A 62 7.32 -12.20 10.60
N ASP A 63 6.65 -11.93 11.71
CA ASP A 63 5.40 -12.57 12.12
C ASP A 63 4.17 -11.74 11.70
N GLY A 64 3.06 -12.43 11.43
CA GLY A 64 1.79 -11.86 10.97
C GLY A 64 1.59 -11.82 9.45
N MET A 65 2.58 -12.24 8.64
CA MET A 65 2.41 -12.36 7.20
C MET A 65 1.67 -13.66 6.84
N HIS A 66 0.36 -13.57 6.59
CA HIS A 66 -0.46 -14.75 6.25
C HIS A 66 -0.98 -14.77 4.81
N CYS A 67 -0.69 -13.72 4.04
CA CYS A 67 -1.31 -13.53 2.73
C CYS A 67 -0.33 -12.93 1.72
N MET A 68 -0.59 -13.15 0.42
CA MET A 68 0.20 -12.52 -0.64
C MET A 68 0.15 -10.99 -0.59
N ASN A 69 -0.99 -10.41 -0.18
CA ASN A 69 -1.08 -8.97 -0.02
C ASN A 69 -0.20 -8.45 1.13
N CYS A 70 -0.07 -9.26 2.20
CA CYS A 70 0.74 -8.98 3.38
C CYS A 70 2.23 -8.95 2.98
N LYS A 71 2.67 -10.00 2.25
CA LYS A 71 4.00 -10.05 1.61
C LYS A 71 4.26 -8.81 0.77
N ASN A 72 3.32 -8.47 -0.13
CA ASN A 72 3.49 -7.35 -1.04
C ASN A 72 3.57 -6.00 -0.31
N SER A 73 2.79 -5.82 0.76
CA SER A 73 2.83 -4.62 1.60
C SER A 73 4.19 -4.46 2.28
N VAL A 74 4.74 -5.51 2.87
CA VAL A 74 6.08 -5.51 3.49
C VAL A 74 7.16 -5.20 2.45
N THR A 75 7.14 -5.93 1.32
CA THR A 75 8.09 -5.73 0.21
C THR A 75 8.11 -4.27 -0.25
N ARG A 76 6.93 -3.69 -0.48
CA ARG A 76 6.79 -2.29 -0.91
C ARG A 76 7.22 -1.30 0.16
N SER A 77 7.04 -1.59 1.44
CA SER A 77 7.46 -0.70 2.53
C SER A 77 8.98 -0.62 2.61
N LEU A 78 9.65 -1.76 2.50
CA LEU A 78 11.11 -1.83 2.49
C LEU A 78 11.70 -1.18 1.24
N GLN A 79 11.17 -1.48 0.06
CA GLN A 79 11.65 -0.91 -1.22
C GLN A 79 11.37 0.60 -1.36
N LYS A 80 10.52 1.19 -0.53
CA LYS A 80 10.36 2.66 -0.47
C LYS A 80 11.56 3.36 0.14
N MET A 81 12.39 2.64 0.89
CA MET A 81 13.63 3.19 1.44
C MET A 81 14.65 3.32 0.30
N SER A 82 15.31 4.48 0.21
CA SER A 82 16.26 4.75 -0.88
C SER A 82 17.44 3.78 -0.83
N GLY A 83 17.69 3.10 -1.95
CA GLY A 83 18.79 2.14 -2.09
C GLY A 83 18.55 0.81 -1.39
N VAL A 84 17.28 0.44 -1.14
CA VAL A 84 16.90 -0.83 -0.50
C VAL A 84 16.17 -1.72 -1.50
N SER A 85 16.67 -2.93 -1.66
CA SER A 85 16.00 -4.06 -2.31
C SER A 85 15.50 -5.01 -1.24
N ALA A 86 14.29 -5.52 -1.41
CA ALA A 86 13.73 -6.52 -0.51
C ALA A 86 13.04 -7.62 -1.32
N ASP A 87 13.33 -8.87 -0.98
CA ASP A 87 12.61 -10.06 -1.42
C ASP A 87 12.02 -10.78 -0.21
N VAL A 88 10.73 -11.09 -0.24
CA VAL A 88 10.04 -11.63 0.93
C VAL A 88 9.55 -13.04 0.64
N ASP A 89 10.00 -14.01 1.41
CA ASP A 89 9.52 -15.39 1.38
C ASP A 89 8.39 -15.59 2.40
N LEU A 90 7.15 -15.60 1.90
CA LEU A 90 5.95 -15.84 2.71
C LEU A 90 5.92 -17.25 3.32
N LYS A 91 6.56 -18.26 2.68
CA LYS A 91 6.54 -19.63 3.20
C LYS A 91 7.42 -19.78 4.43
N HIS A 92 8.56 -19.09 4.43
CA HIS A 92 9.52 -19.12 5.54
C HIS A 92 9.30 -17.98 6.54
N GLY A 93 8.54 -16.94 6.18
CA GLY A 93 8.32 -15.77 7.03
C GLY A 93 9.54 -14.85 7.10
N VAL A 94 10.38 -14.87 6.06
CA VAL A 94 11.66 -14.15 6.03
C VAL A 94 11.65 -13.11 4.93
N ALA A 95 12.17 -11.92 5.22
CA ALA A 95 12.47 -10.88 4.24
C ALA A 95 13.99 -10.75 4.07
N HIS A 96 14.47 -11.06 2.87
CA HIS A 96 15.83 -10.83 2.43
C HIS A 96 15.97 -9.36 2.03
N VAL A 97 16.76 -8.60 2.78
CA VAL A 97 16.98 -7.17 2.57
C VAL A 97 18.41 -6.95 2.12
N GLU A 98 18.58 -6.27 0.99
CA GLU A 98 19.86 -5.81 0.48
C GLU A 98 19.83 -4.30 0.32
N ALA A 99 20.89 -3.60 0.73
CA ALA A 99 20.95 -2.16 0.60
C ALA A 99 22.33 -1.65 0.17
N THR A 100 22.34 -0.57 -0.60
CA THR A 100 23.56 0.16 -1.00
C THR A 100 24.03 1.17 0.06
N ARG A 101 23.41 1.15 1.23
CA ARG A 101 23.73 2.00 2.38
C ARG A 101 23.64 1.17 3.65
N GLU A 102 24.27 1.66 4.72
CA GLU A 102 24.06 1.06 6.04
C GLU A 102 22.60 1.22 6.46
N LEU A 103 21.97 0.09 6.80
CA LEU A 103 20.66 0.02 7.44
C LEU A 103 20.81 -0.43 8.89
N SER A 104 20.24 0.35 9.80
CA SER A 104 20.13 -0.06 11.20
C SER A 104 18.94 -1.02 11.40
N ASP A 105 19.02 -1.84 12.45
CA ASP A 105 17.93 -2.78 12.78
C ASP A 105 16.64 -2.03 13.11
N GLU A 106 16.77 -0.84 13.70
CA GLU A 106 15.66 0.02 14.06
C GLU A 106 14.96 0.58 12.82
N GLU A 107 15.71 0.96 11.77
CA GLU A 107 15.12 1.42 10.51
C GLU A 107 14.29 0.33 9.83
N ILE A 108 14.83 -0.87 9.77
CA ILE A 108 14.18 -2.05 9.19
C ILE A 108 12.92 -2.40 10.01
N THR A 109 13.08 -2.49 11.32
CA THR A 109 11.98 -2.80 12.25
C THR A 109 10.87 -1.76 12.15
N PHE A 110 11.22 -0.48 12.16
CA PHE A 110 10.25 0.61 12.03
C PHE A 110 9.48 0.57 10.71
N ALA A 111 10.14 0.23 9.60
CA ALA A 111 9.47 0.10 8.30
C ALA A 111 8.44 -1.05 8.26
N ILE A 112 8.65 -2.10 9.06
CA ILE A 112 7.80 -3.29 9.14
C ILE A 112 6.70 -3.12 10.18
N GLU A 113 7.03 -2.69 11.40
CA GLU A 113 6.08 -2.55 12.51
C GLU A 113 5.01 -1.48 12.25
N ARG A 114 5.33 -0.48 11.44
CA ARG A 114 4.33 0.50 10.96
C ARG A 114 3.18 -0.10 10.15
N LEU A 115 3.34 -1.32 9.65
CA LEU A 115 2.32 -2.06 8.94
C LEU A 115 1.56 -3.03 9.85
N ASP A 116 1.75 -2.96 11.17
CA ASP A 116 1.16 -3.86 12.17
C ASP A 116 1.69 -5.31 12.07
N PHE A 117 2.92 -5.48 11.56
CA PHE A 117 3.66 -6.74 11.60
C PHE A 117 4.69 -6.72 12.73
N LYS A 118 5.17 -7.90 13.13
CA LYS A 118 6.15 -8.02 14.22
C LYS A 118 7.46 -8.58 13.71
N VAL A 119 8.57 -7.91 13.98
CA VAL A 119 9.90 -8.46 13.71
C VAL A 119 10.30 -9.39 14.85
N THR A 120 10.67 -10.63 14.53
CA THR A 120 11.04 -11.66 15.51
C THR A 120 12.55 -11.92 15.56
N GLY A 121 13.29 -11.54 14.52
CA GLY A 121 14.75 -11.67 14.46
C GLY A 121 15.32 -10.98 13.23
N ILE A 122 16.60 -10.59 13.32
CA ILE A 122 17.37 -10.01 12.21
C ILE A 122 18.74 -10.69 12.20
N GLU A 123 19.13 -11.27 11.07
CA GLU A 123 20.41 -11.95 10.85
C GLU A 123 21.18 -11.23 9.75
N ARG A 124 22.41 -10.76 10.03
CA ARG A 124 23.26 -10.04 9.05
C ARG A 124 24.32 -10.96 8.47
N PHE A 125 24.66 -10.78 7.18
CA PHE A 125 25.68 -11.59 6.47
C PHE A 125 26.42 -10.81 5.39
#